data_AF-A0A1B1U9L6-F1
#
_entry.id   AF-A0A1B1U9L6-F1
#
_cell.length_a   1.000
_cell.length_b   1.000
_cell.length_c   1.000
_cell.angle_alpha   90.00
_cell.angle_beta   90.00
_cell.angle_gamma   90.00
#
_symmetry.space_group_name_H-M   'P 1'
#
loop_
_entity.id
_entity.type
_entity.pdbx_description
1 polymer ?
#
loop_
_entity_poly.entity_id
_entity_poly.type
_entity_poly.pdbx_seq_one_letter_code
_entity_poly.pdbx_strand_id
1 'polypeptide(L)'
;MASTEDADMLALISGAPELATPDDTETFLDAMPISELASMWGALQRLSRRDQTGAAWSAILYFDHLPHKRPDRAIDLALEVLRSETDKPTVMQLNDKFMLSLLYAHGAAVIDRIEAEAKQNAALRWLLGGMHFGPDEPFQRRIEAIADSKAWHADDRARRTPKRPLDCETMSVTELALAWVEQYSKSERDRDDNFFAIMDYERDLREEDPDKAIDLIVEILKIETNPVLLSLLAAGPLEDVISMETIERIEREASTNRRFHDLLGGVWYYRAPDELKARLDALVGQNRW
;
A
#
# COMPACT_ATOMS: atom_id res chain seq x y z
N MET A 1 11.60 -16.56 7.02
CA MET A 1 11.73 -17.57 5.96
C MET A 1 10.30 -17.82 5.49
N ALA A 2 9.97 -17.44 4.25
CA ALA A 2 8.67 -17.77 3.68
C ALA A 2 8.54 -19.30 3.63
N SER A 3 7.39 -19.83 4.01
CA SER A 3 7.15 -21.28 3.95
C SER A 3 7.08 -21.73 2.49
N THR A 4 7.33 -23.02 2.22
CA THR A 4 7.17 -23.57 0.86
C THR A 4 5.75 -23.34 0.33
N GLU A 5 4.75 -23.34 1.22
CA GLU A 5 3.35 -23.03 0.89
C GLU A 5 3.16 -21.56 0.45
N ASP A 6 3.85 -20.60 1.07
CA ASP A 6 3.83 -19.20 0.61
C ASP A 6 4.40 -19.07 -0.80
N ALA A 7 5.50 -19.77 -1.09
CA ALA A 7 6.14 -19.73 -2.41
C ALA A 7 5.24 -20.35 -3.49
N ASP A 8 4.59 -21.47 -3.18
CA ASP A 8 3.64 -22.14 -4.07
C ASP A 8 2.38 -21.29 -4.30
N MET A 9 1.88 -20.59 -3.27
CA MET A 9 0.75 -19.66 -3.40
C MET A 9 1.12 -18.40 -4.18
N LEU A 10 2.32 -17.86 -4.00
CA LEU A 10 2.82 -16.74 -4.79
C LEU A 10 3.03 -17.13 -6.26
N ALA A 11 3.50 -18.36 -6.51
CA ALA A 11 3.57 -18.93 -7.84
C ALA A 11 2.18 -19.16 -8.44
N LEU A 12 1.18 -19.55 -7.62
CA LEU A 12 -0.20 -19.65 -8.05
C LEU A 12 -0.80 -18.29 -8.39
N ILE A 13 -0.54 -17.24 -7.59
CA ILE A 13 -1.02 -15.87 -7.87
C ILE A 13 -0.35 -15.31 -9.14
N SER A 14 0.95 -15.56 -9.30
CA SER A 14 1.72 -15.08 -10.44
C SER A 14 1.52 -15.91 -11.71
N GLY A 15 1.12 -17.18 -11.56
CA GLY A 15 0.82 -18.13 -12.63
C GLY A 15 -0.68 -18.33 -12.89
N ALA A 16 -1.54 -17.69 -12.09
CA ALA A 16 -2.98 -17.68 -12.34
C ALA A 16 -3.19 -17.03 -13.70
N PRO A 17 -4.02 -17.63 -14.57
CA PRO A 17 -4.35 -16.98 -15.83
C PRO A 17 -4.91 -15.59 -15.50
N GLU A 18 -4.38 -14.54 -16.13
CA GLU A 18 -5.08 -13.26 -16.17
C GLU A 18 -6.42 -13.55 -16.85
N LEU A 19 -7.45 -13.74 -16.03
CA LEU A 19 -8.78 -14.01 -16.53
C LEU A 19 -9.24 -12.79 -17.31
N ALA A 20 -9.99 -13.04 -18.38
CA ALA A 20 -10.29 -12.01 -19.38
C ALA A 20 -11.02 -10.80 -18.79
N THR A 21 -11.72 -10.97 -17.66
CA THR A 21 -12.45 -9.90 -16.99
C THR A 21 -12.31 -9.97 -15.45
N PRO A 22 -12.52 -8.84 -14.74
CA PRO A 22 -12.64 -8.84 -13.28
C PRO A 22 -13.76 -9.76 -12.76
N ASP A 23 -14.87 -9.87 -13.49
CA ASP A 23 -16.02 -10.72 -13.10
C ASP A 23 -15.67 -12.22 -13.15
N ASP A 24 -14.85 -12.63 -14.12
CA ASP A 24 -14.35 -14.01 -14.21
C ASP A 24 -13.44 -14.33 -13.01
N THR A 25 -12.60 -13.37 -12.60
CA THR A 25 -11.72 -13.50 -11.43
C THR A 25 -12.52 -13.63 -10.15
N GLU A 26 -13.53 -12.79 -9.97
CA GLU A 26 -14.42 -12.86 -8.82
C GLU A 26 -15.16 -14.21 -8.76
N THR A 27 -15.70 -14.67 -9.89
CA THR A 27 -16.38 -15.97 -9.97
C THR A 27 -15.47 -17.14 -9.60
N PHE A 28 -14.22 -17.11 -10.04
CA PHE A 28 -13.22 -18.13 -9.70
C PHE A 28 -12.89 -18.13 -8.20
N LEU A 29 -12.55 -16.96 -7.64
CA LEU A 29 -12.19 -16.83 -6.22
C LEU A 29 -13.38 -17.12 -5.28
N ASP A 30 -14.60 -16.83 -5.72
CA ASP A 30 -15.82 -17.17 -5.00
C ASP A 30 -16.05 -18.67 -4.84
N ALA A 31 -15.59 -19.48 -5.79
CA ALA A 31 -15.70 -20.93 -5.75
C ALA A 31 -14.65 -21.57 -4.84
N MET A 32 -13.58 -20.85 -4.47
CA MET A 32 -12.49 -21.39 -3.66
C MET A 32 -12.92 -21.68 -2.21
N PRO A 33 -12.36 -22.72 -1.57
CA PRO A 33 -12.49 -22.92 -0.13
C PRO A 33 -11.95 -21.72 0.66
N ILE A 34 -12.59 -21.41 1.79
CA ILE A 34 -12.19 -20.27 2.64
C ILE A 34 -10.75 -20.40 3.15
N SER A 35 -10.28 -21.62 3.44
CA SER A 35 -8.89 -21.86 3.85
C SER A 35 -7.89 -21.47 2.76
N GLU A 36 -8.18 -21.77 1.49
CA GLU A 36 -7.31 -21.40 0.38
C GLU A 36 -7.34 -19.89 0.12
N LEU A 37 -8.51 -19.25 0.27
CA LEU A 37 -8.62 -17.80 0.21
C LEU A 37 -7.86 -17.11 1.35
N ALA A 38 -7.88 -17.66 2.56
CA ALA A 38 -7.14 -17.11 3.69
C ALA A 38 -5.62 -17.20 3.46
N SER A 39 -5.13 -18.33 2.96
CA SER A 39 -3.73 -18.49 2.55
C SER A 39 -3.35 -17.51 1.44
N MET A 40 -4.20 -17.34 0.42
CA MET A 40 -3.97 -16.39 -0.66
C MET A 40 -3.92 -14.95 -0.15
N TRP A 41 -4.90 -14.56 0.68
CA TRP A 41 -4.97 -13.24 1.29
C TRP A 41 -3.70 -12.95 2.09
N GLY A 42 -3.25 -13.91 2.92
CA GLY A 42 -2.03 -13.79 3.72
C GLY A 42 -0.78 -13.60 2.85
N ALA A 43 -0.65 -14.38 1.78
CA ALA A 43 0.46 -14.26 0.82
C ALA A 43 0.50 -12.89 0.14
N LEU A 44 -0.66 -12.35 -0.25
CA LEU A 44 -0.76 -11.01 -0.86
C LEU A 44 -0.26 -9.91 0.08
N GLN A 45 -0.46 -10.02 1.40
CA GLN A 45 0.04 -9.02 2.37
C GLN A 45 1.57 -8.98 2.45
N ARG A 46 2.24 -10.04 2.01
CA ARG A 46 3.71 -10.16 2.00
C ARG A 46 4.34 -9.68 0.70
N LEU A 47 3.54 -9.45 -0.35
CA LEU A 47 4.05 -9.01 -1.63
C LEU A 47 4.68 -7.63 -1.49
N SER A 48 5.96 -7.55 -1.82
CA SER A 48 6.62 -6.26 -1.98
C SER A 48 5.95 -5.49 -3.11
N ARG A 49 6.03 -4.16 -3.09
CA ARG A 49 5.48 -3.36 -4.20
C ARG A 49 6.15 -3.69 -5.53
N ARG A 50 7.41 -4.12 -5.51
CA ARG A 50 8.16 -4.52 -6.71
C ARG A 50 7.57 -5.75 -7.38
N ASP A 51 6.91 -6.60 -6.59
CA ASP A 51 6.40 -7.91 -7.01
C ASP A 51 4.89 -7.89 -7.30
N GLN A 52 4.24 -6.72 -7.24
CA GLN A 52 2.82 -6.60 -7.58
C GLN A 52 2.64 -6.68 -9.11
N THR A 53 1.89 -7.70 -9.53
CA THR A 53 1.54 -7.98 -10.94
C THR A 53 0.07 -7.66 -11.21
N GLY A 54 -0.36 -7.68 -12.48
CA GLY A 54 -1.78 -7.51 -12.85
C GLY A 54 -2.69 -8.58 -12.22
N ALA A 55 -2.22 -9.82 -12.12
CA ALA A 55 -2.91 -10.89 -11.42
C ALA A 55 -3.02 -10.63 -9.90
N ALA A 56 -1.93 -10.17 -9.26
CA ALA A 56 -1.97 -9.79 -7.84
C ALA A 56 -2.96 -8.65 -7.59
N TRP A 57 -3.00 -7.64 -8.46
CA TRP A 57 -3.96 -6.54 -8.36
C TRP A 57 -5.41 -7.02 -8.48
N SER A 58 -5.69 -7.93 -9.41
CA SER A 58 -7.03 -8.50 -9.59
C SER A 58 -7.49 -9.28 -8.35
N ALA A 59 -6.58 -10.01 -7.70
CA ALA A 59 -6.86 -10.69 -6.44
C ALA A 59 -7.07 -9.70 -5.28
N ILE A 60 -6.27 -8.64 -5.19
CA ILE A 60 -6.44 -7.57 -4.19
C ILE A 60 -7.84 -6.94 -4.33
N LEU A 61 -8.26 -6.61 -5.56
CA LEU A 61 -9.59 -6.06 -5.82
C LEU A 61 -10.73 -6.98 -5.34
N TYR A 62 -10.59 -8.29 -5.53
CA TYR A 62 -11.57 -9.24 -4.99
C TYR A 62 -11.72 -9.10 -3.48
N PHE A 63 -10.60 -9.02 -2.74
CA PHE A 63 -10.63 -8.86 -1.29
C PHE A 63 -11.14 -7.48 -0.83
N ASP A 64 -10.94 -6.43 -1.63
CA ASP A 64 -11.57 -5.12 -1.39
C ASP A 64 -13.09 -5.18 -1.58
N HIS A 65 -13.58 -5.93 -2.57
CA HIS A 65 -15.01 -6.07 -2.85
C HIS A 65 -15.74 -7.03 -1.90
N LEU A 66 -15.05 -8.07 -1.42
CA LEU A 66 -15.62 -9.13 -0.58
C LEU A 66 -16.43 -8.60 0.62
N PRO A 67 -15.92 -7.68 1.47
CA PRO A 67 -16.68 -7.16 2.61
C PRO A 67 -17.95 -6.39 2.18
N HIS A 68 -17.99 -5.83 0.96
CA HIS A 68 -19.16 -5.12 0.45
C HIS A 68 -20.20 -6.04 -0.17
N LYS A 69 -19.78 -7.13 -0.80
CA LYS A 69 -20.68 -8.00 -1.59
C LYS A 69 -21.15 -9.24 -0.82
N ARG A 70 -20.32 -9.79 0.06
CA ARG A 70 -20.56 -11.08 0.74
C ARG A 70 -20.16 -11.01 2.21
N PRO A 71 -20.91 -10.29 3.06
CA PRO A 71 -20.51 -10.00 4.44
C PRO A 71 -20.26 -11.26 5.28
N ASP A 72 -21.09 -12.29 5.15
CA ASP A 72 -20.89 -13.55 5.90
C ASP A 72 -19.60 -14.26 5.50
N ARG A 73 -19.29 -14.29 4.20
CA ARG A 73 -18.06 -14.88 3.65
C ARG A 73 -16.83 -14.07 4.06
N ALA A 74 -16.97 -12.75 4.18
CA ALA A 74 -15.92 -11.89 4.68
C ALA A 74 -15.60 -12.17 6.17
N ILE A 75 -16.62 -12.41 7.00
CA ILE A 75 -16.41 -12.85 8.39
C ILE A 75 -15.74 -14.22 8.43
N ASP A 76 -16.20 -15.17 7.61
CA ASP A 76 -15.58 -16.51 7.53
C ASP A 76 -14.11 -16.41 7.17
N LEU A 77 -13.76 -15.57 6.20
CA LEU A 77 -12.37 -15.30 5.82
C LEU A 77 -11.56 -14.72 6.98
N ALA A 78 -12.07 -13.67 7.65
CA ALA A 78 -11.36 -13.04 8.76
C ALA A 78 -11.13 -14.03 9.93
N LEU A 79 -12.14 -14.84 10.25
CA LEU A 79 -12.03 -15.89 11.29
C LEU A 79 -11.02 -16.98 10.89
N GLU A 80 -11.00 -17.38 9.62
CA GLU A 80 -10.04 -18.35 9.12
C GLU A 80 -8.62 -17.80 9.16
N VAL A 81 -8.39 -16.57 8.71
CA VAL A 81 -7.09 -15.89 8.83
C VAL A 81 -6.64 -15.85 10.29
N LEU A 82 -7.52 -15.45 11.23
CA LEU A 82 -7.20 -15.44 12.66
C LEU A 82 -6.86 -16.84 13.22
N ARG A 83 -7.33 -17.90 12.58
CA ARG A 83 -7.08 -19.29 12.98
C ARG A 83 -5.78 -19.84 12.39
N SER A 84 -5.46 -19.50 11.14
CA SER A 84 -4.34 -20.08 10.40
C SER A 84 -3.07 -19.22 10.39
N GLU A 85 -3.21 -17.90 10.47
CA GLU A 85 -2.11 -16.94 10.39
C GLU A 85 -1.59 -16.56 11.78
N THR A 86 -0.28 -16.68 11.97
CA THR A 86 0.38 -16.37 13.27
C THR A 86 1.21 -15.10 13.22
N ASP A 87 1.55 -14.62 12.02
CA ASP A 87 2.26 -13.37 11.83
C ASP A 87 1.33 -12.17 12.09
N LYS A 88 1.46 -11.56 13.27
CA LYS A 88 0.62 -10.44 13.69
C LYS A 88 0.59 -9.28 12.69
N PRO A 89 1.72 -8.82 12.09
CA PRO A 89 1.69 -7.80 11.06
C PRO A 89 0.77 -8.16 9.88
N THR A 90 0.80 -9.42 9.42
CA THR A 90 -0.09 -9.92 8.37
C THR A 90 -1.55 -9.84 8.83
N VAL A 91 -1.88 -10.36 10.01
CA VAL A 91 -3.25 -10.34 10.55
C VAL A 91 -3.77 -8.90 10.73
N MET A 92 -2.92 -7.96 11.14
CA MET A 92 -3.26 -6.54 11.28
C MET A 92 -3.76 -5.90 9.98
N GLN A 93 -3.42 -6.45 8.80
CA GLN A 93 -3.94 -5.92 7.52
C GLN A 93 -5.46 -6.10 7.40
N LEU A 94 -6.08 -7.00 8.18
CA LEU A 94 -7.54 -7.08 8.27
C LEU A 94 -8.15 -5.77 8.84
N ASN A 95 -7.41 -5.01 9.66
CA ASN A 95 -7.89 -3.76 10.23
C ASN A 95 -7.85 -2.57 9.28
N ASP A 96 -6.98 -2.56 8.27
CA ASP A 96 -6.76 -1.39 7.43
C ASP A 96 -8.03 -1.00 6.66
N LYS A 97 -8.51 -1.91 5.80
CA LYS A 97 -9.73 -1.70 5.01
C LYS A 97 -10.76 -2.80 5.18
N PHE A 98 -10.32 -4.05 5.36
CA PHE A 98 -11.22 -5.19 5.24
C PHE A 98 -12.35 -5.18 6.30
N MET A 99 -11.99 -5.18 7.59
CA MET A 99 -12.97 -5.17 8.69
C MET A 99 -13.72 -3.84 8.79
N LEU A 100 -13.06 -2.72 8.47
CA LEU A 100 -13.68 -1.40 8.45
C LEU A 100 -14.78 -1.33 7.38
N SER A 101 -14.45 -1.72 6.14
CA SER A 101 -15.40 -1.78 5.01
C SER A 101 -16.58 -2.70 5.31
N LEU A 102 -16.35 -3.85 5.96
CA LEU A 102 -17.41 -4.77 6.35
C LEU A 102 -18.40 -4.10 7.32
N LEU A 103 -17.89 -3.43 8.35
CA LEU A 103 -18.73 -2.81 9.37
C LEU A 103 -19.41 -1.53 8.88
N TYR A 104 -18.77 -0.74 8.02
CA TYR A 104 -19.43 0.39 7.38
C TYR A 104 -20.54 -0.04 6.42
N ALA A 105 -20.32 -1.08 5.62
CA ALA A 105 -21.30 -1.54 4.64
C ALA A 105 -22.43 -2.36 5.27
N HIS A 106 -22.12 -3.22 6.25
CA HIS A 106 -23.04 -4.25 6.74
C HIS A 106 -23.09 -4.36 8.26
N GLY A 107 -22.60 -3.37 9.01
CA GLY A 107 -22.44 -3.47 10.46
C GLY A 107 -23.69 -3.92 11.20
N ALA A 108 -24.87 -3.41 10.82
CA ALA A 108 -26.13 -3.79 11.46
C ALA A 108 -26.48 -5.28 11.27
N ALA A 109 -26.05 -5.88 10.15
CA ALA A 109 -26.31 -7.27 9.83
C ALA A 109 -25.31 -8.23 10.50
N VAL A 110 -24.07 -7.77 10.74
CA VAL A 110 -22.97 -8.66 11.17
C VAL A 110 -22.53 -8.50 12.62
N ILE A 111 -22.89 -7.39 13.27
CA ILE A 111 -22.36 -7.05 14.60
C ILE A 111 -22.71 -8.10 15.67
N ASP A 112 -23.92 -8.65 15.65
CA ASP A 112 -24.35 -9.67 16.63
C ASP A 112 -23.51 -10.95 16.49
N ARG A 113 -23.15 -11.30 15.24
CA ARG A 113 -22.28 -12.44 14.93
C ARG A 113 -20.86 -12.17 15.42
N ILE A 114 -20.30 -10.98 15.14
CA ILE A 114 -18.97 -10.59 15.61
C ILE A 114 -18.88 -10.67 17.15
N GLU A 115 -19.89 -10.16 17.86
CA GLU A 115 -19.95 -10.24 19.32
C GLU A 115 -20.05 -11.69 19.82
N ALA A 116 -20.80 -12.55 19.14
CA ALA A 116 -20.93 -13.96 19.50
C ALA A 116 -19.58 -14.69 19.36
N GLU A 117 -18.89 -14.51 18.24
CA GLU A 117 -17.57 -15.11 17.97
C GLU A 117 -16.51 -14.59 18.95
N ALA A 118 -16.53 -13.29 19.24
CA ALA A 118 -15.58 -12.63 20.12
C ALA A 118 -15.63 -13.15 21.57
N LYS A 119 -16.73 -13.77 22.02
CA LYS A 119 -16.83 -14.36 23.37
C LYS A 119 -15.77 -15.45 23.60
N GLN A 120 -15.46 -16.23 22.57
CA GLN A 120 -14.54 -17.37 22.67
C GLN A 120 -13.25 -17.18 21.86
N ASN A 121 -13.17 -16.13 21.04
CA ASN A 121 -12.02 -15.88 20.19
C ASN A 121 -11.19 -14.69 20.69
N ALA A 122 -10.07 -14.98 21.36
CA ALA A 122 -9.15 -13.94 21.84
C ALA A 122 -8.43 -13.20 20.71
N ALA A 123 -8.13 -13.87 19.60
CA ALA A 123 -7.50 -13.25 18.44
C ALA A 123 -8.45 -12.25 17.77
N LEU A 124 -9.75 -12.56 17.70
CA LEU A 124 -10.76 -11.62 17.21
C LEU A 124 -10.87 -10.39 18.14
N ARG A 125 -10.94 -10.58 19.47
CA ARG A 125 -10.96 -9.43 20.40
C ARG A 125 -9.72 -8.54 20.25
N TRP A 126 -8.55 -9.15 20.07
CA TRP A 126 -7.31 -8.44 19.77
C TRP A 126 -7.43 -7.66 18.45
N LEU A 127 -7.88 -8.29 17.35
CA LEU A 127 -8.04 -7.64 16.04
C LEU A 127 -9.02 -6.46 16.13
N LEU A 128 -10.16 -6.63 16.81
CA LEU A 128 -11.14 -5.57 17.04
C LEU A 128 -10.55 -4.37 17.80
N GLY A 129 -9.48 -4.60 18.58
CA GLY A 129 -8.71 -3.55 19.26
C GLY A 129 -8.07 -2.52 18.34
N GLY A 130 -7.81 -2.87 17.08
CA GLY A 130 -7.25 -2.00 16.05
C GLY A 130 -8.27 -1.20 15.25
N MET A 131 -9.57 -1.40 15.50
CA MET A 131 -10.61 -0.71 14.76
C MET A 131 -10.75 0.75 15.20
N HIS A 132 -10.69 1.66 14.23
CA HIS A 132 -10.97 3.08 14.44
C HIS A 132 -12.19 3.49 13.62
N PHE A 133 -13.19 4.05 14.28
CA PHE A 133 -14.42 4.52 13.67
C PHE A 133 -14.45 6.04 13.62
N GLY A 134 -15.15 6.59 12.64
CA GLY A 134 -15.53 8.00 12.67
C GLY A 134 -16.39 8.32 13.89
N PRO A 135 -16.54 9.62 14.23
CA PRO A 135 -17.46 10.02 15.29
C PRO A 135 -18.88 9.56 14.97
N ASP A 136 -19.63 9.19 16.01
CA ASP A 136 -21.05 8.81 15.95
C ASP A 136 -21.39 7.48 15.25
N GLU A 137 -20.39 6.64 14.96
CA GLU A 137 -20.62 5.31 14.40
C GLU A 137 -21.38 4.40 15.40
N PRO A 138 -22.53 3.80 15.00
CA PRO A 138 -23.44 3.11 15.92
C PRO A 138 -22.82 1.85 16.54
N PHE A 139 -21.78 1.29 15.91
CA PHE A 139 -21.12 0.07 16.36
C PHE A 139 -19.90 0.33 17.25
N GLN A 140 -19.41 1.57 17.31
CA GLN A 140 -18.16 1.91 18.02
C GLN A 140 -18.20 1.40 19.46
N ARG A 141 -19.22 1.78 20.24
CA ARG A 141 -19.34 1.36 21.65
C ARG A 141 -19.44 -0.15 21.83
N ARG A 142 -20.06 -0.85 20.87
CA ARG A 142 -20.23 -2.30 20.90
C ARG A 142 -18.90 -3.01 20.68
N ILE A 143 -18.12 -2.55 19.70
CA ILE A 143 -16.78 -3.06 19.43
C ILE A 143 -15.83 -2.74 20.59
N GLU A 144 -15.83 -1.51 21.10
CA GLU A 144 -15.02 -1.10 22.24
C GLU A 144 -15.27 -1.94 23.50
N ALA A 145 -16.51 -2.40 23.71
CA ALA A 145 -16.88 -3.22 24.87
C ALA A 145 -16.26 -4.64 24.86
N ILE A 146 -15.86 -5.15 23.69
CA ILE A 146 -15.32 -6.51 23.53
C ILE A 146 -13.86 -6.53 23.08
N ALA A 147 -13.35 -5.40 22.59
CA ALA A 147 -12.02 -5.29 22.02
C ALA A 147 -10.90 -5.30 23.08
N ASP A 148 -9.75 -5.86 22.71
CA ASP A 148 -8.48 -5.73 23.45
C ASP A 148 -7.57 -4.71 22.77
N SER A 149 -8.00 -3.44 22.77
CA SER A 149 -7.24 -2.33 22.18
C SER A 149 -5.86 -2.16 22.81
N LYS A 150 -5.71 -2.50 24.10
CA LYS A 150 -4.43 -2.36 24.80
C LYS A 150 -3.39 -3.31 24.22
N ALA A 151 -3.74 -4.59 24.04
CA ALA A 151 -2.82 -5.57 23.45
C ALA A 151 -2.52 -5.23 21.99
N TRP A 152 -3.57 -4.88 21.21
CA TRP A 152 -3.38 -4.50 19.81
C TRP A 152 -2.45 -3.31 19.64
N HIS A 153 -2.65 -2.22 20.40
CA HIS A 153 -1.79 -1.05 20.33
C HIS A 153 -0.35 -1.32 20.80
N ALA A 154 -0.13 -2.29 21.69
CA ALA A 154 1.22 -2.69 22.07
C ALA A 154 1.95 -3.35 20.90
N ASP A 155 1.27 -4.24 20.18
CA ASP A 155 1.82 -4.89 18.98
C ASP A 155 1.99 -3.90 17.82
N ASP A 156 1.03 -2.98 17.60
CA ASP A 156 1.12 -2.00 16.50
C ASP A 156 2.28 -1.02 16.75
N ARG A 157 2.45 -0.54 17.99
CA ARG A 157 3.64 0.26 18.34
C ARG A 157 4.93 -0.51 18.10
N ALA A 158 4.99 -1.79 18.50
CA ALA A 158 6.17 -2.60 18.29
C ALA A 158 6.48 -2.81 16.80
N ARG A 159 5.44 -3.01 15.98
CA ARG A 159 5.54 -3.13 14.51
C ARG A 159 6.03 -1.84 13.86
N ARG A 160 5.47 -0.70 14.28
CA ARG A 160 5.78 0.62 13.71
C ARG A 160 7.13 1.18 14.14
N THR A 161 7.67 0.73 15.27
CA THR A 161 8.95 1.27 15.78
C THR A 161 10.11 0.70 14.96
N PRO A 162 10.82 1.52 14.16
CA PRO A 162 11.94 1.05 13.37
C PRO A 162 13.11 0.65 14.29
N LYS A 163 13.83 -0.42 13.93
CA LYS A 163 15.05 -0.82 14.66
C LYS A 163 16.16 0.23 14.57
N ARG A 164 16.18 0.98 13.47
CA ARG A 164 17.11 2.07 13.18
C ARG A 164 16.30 3.21 12.58
N PRO A 165 15.86 4.18 13.38
CA PRO A 165 15.18 5.36 12.88
C PRO A 165 16.06 6.09 11.84
N LEU A 166 15.46 6.53 10.74
CA LEU A 166 16.14 7.39 9.77
C LEU A 166 16.27 8.81 10.34
N ASP A 167 17.41 9.43 10.06
CA ASP A 167 17.66 10.86 10.30
C ASP A 167 17.90 11.52 8.94
N CYS A 168 16.81 11.73 8.20
CA CYS A 168 16.85 12.16 6.80
C CYS A 168 17.62 13.48 6.60
N GLU A 169 17.59 14.38 7.58
CA GLU A 169 18.28 15.67 7.54
C GLU A 169 19.80 15.55 7.42
N THR A 170 20.38 14.53 8.07
CA THR A 170 21.83 14.34 8.12
C THR A 170 22.35 13.40 7.04
N MET A 171 21.45 12.71 6.34
CA MET A 171 21.79 11.78 5.28
C MET A 171 22.22 12.50 4.00
N SER A 172 23.20 11.93 3.32
CA SER A 172 23.55 12.32 1.96
C SER A 172 22.43 11.95 0.96
N VAL A 173 22.42 12.58 -0.20
CA VAL A 173 21.44 12.28 -1.27
C VAL A 173 21.49 10.80 -1.68
N THR A 174 22.68 10.19 -1.73
CA THR A 174 22.83 8.76 -2.03
C THR A 174 22.23 7.87 -0.93
N GLU A 175 22.42 8.22 0.34
CA GLU A 175 21.81 7.49 1.46
C GLU A 175 20.28 7.63 1.45
N LEU A 176 19.78 8.84 1.16
CA LEU A 176 18.35 9.12 1.01
C LEU A 176 17.75 8.30 -0.15
N ALA A 177 18.44 8.21 -1.29
CA ALA A 177 17.97 7.43 -2.42
C ALA A 177 17.86 5.93 -2.07
N LEU A 178 18.85 5.37 -1.37
CA LEU A 178 18.82 3.99 -0.91
C LEU A 178 17.68 3.76 0.09
N ALA A 179 17.51 4.65 1.06
CA ALA A 179 16.42 4.57 2.04
C ALA A 179 15.05 4.69 1.37
N TRP A 180 14.90 5.60 0.41
CA TRP A 180 13.68 5.75 -0.38
C TRP A 180 13.33 4.44 -1.08
N VAL A 181 14.28 3.85 -1.84
CA VAL A 181 14.05 2.59 -2.54
C VAL A 181 13.69 1.47 -1.56
N GLU A 182 14.38 1.37 -0.43
CA GLU A 182 14.06 0.37 0.61
C GLU A 182 12.65 0.56 1.16
N GLN A 183 12.29 1.75 1.61
CA GLN A 183 10.99 2.00 2.25
C GLN A 183 9.82 1.87 1.28
N TYR A 184 9.98 2.35 0.04
CA TYR A 184 8.93 2.25 -0.98
C TYR A 184 8.82 0.85 -1.60
N SER A 185 9.86 0.00 -1.51
CA SER A 185 9.78 -1.41 -1.93
C SER A 185 8.94 -2.28 -0.98
N LYS A 186 8.90 -1.95 0.32
CA LYS A 186 8.21 -2.75 1.35
C LYS A 186 6.72 -2.93 1.04
N SER A 187 6.19 -4.11 1.39
CA SER A 187 4.74 -4.32 1.44
C SER A 187 4.10 -3.41 2.50
N GLU A 188 2.80 -3.16 2.42
CA GLU A 188 2.11 -2.31 3.40
C GLU A 188 2.25 -2.86 4.82
N ARG A 189 2.23 -4.18 4.96
CA ARG A 189 2.51 -4.92 6.20
C ARG A 189 3.85 -4.54 6.85
N ASP A 190 4.90 -4.42 6.05
CA ASP A 190 6.29 -4.27 6.50
C ASP A 190 6.71 -2.81 6.72
N ARG A 191 5.83 -1.86 6.43
CA ARG A 191 6.09 -0.44 6.67
C ARG A 191 6.07 -0.12 8.16
N ASP A 192 7.13 0.54 8.59
CA ASP A 192 7.33 1.12 9.92
C ASP A 192 7.42 2.65 9.80
N ASP A 193 7.70 3.33 10.90
CA ASP A 193 7.73 4.80 10.94
C ASP A 193 8.85 5.41 10.08
N ASN A 194 9.82 4.62 9.61
CA ASN A 194 10.79 5.10 8.61
C ASN A 194 10.14 5.43 7.27
N PHE A 195 9.06 4.73 6.89
CA PHE A 195 8.31 5.06 5.68
C PHE A 195 7.66 6.45 5.78
N PHE A 196 7.13 6.80 6.95
CA PHE A 196 6.55 8.13 7.17
C PHE A 196 7.64 9.21 7.28
N ALA A 197 8.76 8.90 7.95
CA ALA A 197 9.89 9.83 8.04
C ALA A 197 10.46 10.21 6.67
N ILE A 198 10.61 9.25 5.74
CA ILE A 198 11.08 9.56 4.38
C ILE A 198 10.02 10.35 3.60
N MET A 199 8.74 10.01 3.74
CA MET A 199 7.64 10.69 3.04
C MET A 199 7.47 12.15 3.51
N ASP A 200 7.55 12.40 4.82
CA ASP A 200 7.50 13.74 5.38
C ASP A 200 8.70 14.56 4.94
N TYR A 201 9.92 14.00 5.05
CA TYR A 201 11.12 14.68 4.58
C TYR A 201 11.06 15.00 3.10
N GLU A 202 10.61 14.06 2.26
CA GLU A 202 10.50 14.25 0.81
C GLU A 202 9.50 15.37 0.47
N ARG A 203 8.39 15.48 1.20
CA ARG A 203 7.41 16.56 1.04
C ARG A 203 8.05 17.91 1.37
N ASP A 204 8.66 18.01 2.54
CA ASP A 204 9.25 19.26 3.03
C ASP A 204 10.41 19.70 2.11
N LEU A 205 11.21 18.73 1.61
CA LEU A 205 12.30 18.97 0.67
C LEU A 205 11.84 19.63 -0.63
N ARG A 206 10.65 19.29 -1.15
CA ARG A 206 10.14 19.90 -2.39
C ARG A 206 9.76 21.36 -2.22
N GLU A 207 9.32 21.75 -1.03
CA GLU A 207 8.93 23.12 -0.72
C GLU A 207 10.15 23.98 -0.35
N GLU A 208 11.10 23.41 0.39
CA GLU A 208 12.23 24.16 0.96
C GLU A 208 13.49 24.17 0.07
N ASP A 209 13.77 23.07 -0.63
CA ASP A 209 14.94 22.91 -1.51
C ASP A 209 14.59 22.03 -2.73
N PRO A 210 13.80 22.57 -3.68
CA PRO A 210 13.36 21.81 -4.86
C PRO A 210 14.55 21.33 -5.72
N ASP A 211 15.68 22.03 -5.64
CA ASP A 211 16.92 21.67 -6.31
C ASP A 211 17.48 20.35 -5.75
N LYS A 212 17.55 20.21 -4.42
CA LYS A 212 17.95 18.96 -3.76
C LYS A 212 16.92 17.85 -3.95
N ALA A 213 15.63 18.17 -4.04
CA ALA A 213 14.59 17.19 -4.40
C ALA A 213 14.84 16.60 -5.81
N ILE A 214 15.20 17.43 -6.79
CA ILE A 214 15.57 16.97 -8.13
C ILE A 214 16.84 16.10 -8.08
N ASP A 215 17.84 16.46 -7.28
CA ASP A 215 19.04 15.63 -7.07
C ASP A 215 18.70 14.25 -6.50
N LEU A 216 17.77 14.18 -5.54
CA LEU A 216 17.28 12.93 -4.98
C LEU A 216 16.58 12.07 -6.04
N ILE A 217 15.71 12.65 -6.87
CA ILE A 217 15.03 11.93 -7.96
C ILE A 217 16.06 11.35 -8.95
N VAL A 218 17.05 12.15 -9.34
CA VAL A 218 18.12 11.72 -10.25
C VAL A 218 18.95 10.60 -9.61
N GLU A 219 19.24 10.68 -8.31
CA GLU A 219 19.99 9.65 -7.59
C GLU A 219 19.20 8.34 -7.46
N ILE A 220 17.90 8.40 -7.16
CA ILE A 220 17.00 7.23 -7.15
C ILE A 220 16.99 6.58 -8.54
N LEU A 221 16.88 7.38 -9.60
CA LEU A 221 16.92 6.88 -10.97
C LEU A 221 18.22 6.14 -11.30
N LYS A 222 19.36 6.46 -10.67
CA LYS A 222 20.61 5.72 -10.92
C LYS A 222 20.54 4.27 -10.40
N ILE A 223 19.81 4.03 -9.33
CA ILE A 223 19.81 2.73 -8.62
C ILE A 223 18.55 1.91 -8.84
N GLU A 224 17.42 2.53 -9.17
CA GLU A 224 16.13 1.84 -9.31
C GLU A 224 15.71 1.70 -10.78
N THR A 225 15.16 0.56 -11.17
CA THR A 225 14.69 0.26 -12.54
C THR A 225 13.29 -0.36 -12.59
N ASN A 226 12.72 -0.73 -11.44
CA ASN A 226 11.41 -1.35 -11.34
C ASN A 226 10.30 -0.34 -11.72
N PRO A 227 9.45 -0.67 -12.71
CA PRO A 227 8.47 0.28 -13.24
C PRO A 227 7.42 0.71 -12.20
N VAL A 228 7.06 -0.15 -11.25
CA VAL A 228 6.10 0.19 -10.17
C VAL A 228 6.67 1.24 -9.23
N LEU A 229 7.96 1.16 -8.90
CA LEU A 229 8.60 2.19 -8.08
C LEU A 229 8.83 3.48 -8.86
N LEU A 230 9.18 3.37 -10.14
CA LEU A 230 9.33 4.55 -11.00
C LEU A 230 8.00 5.29 -11.23
N SER A 231 6.87 4.59 -11.30
CA SER A 231 5.57 5.26 -11.38
C SER A 231 5.24 6.05 -10.11
N LEU A 232 5.65 5.57 -8.94
CA LEU A 232 5.50 6.32 -7.67
C LEU A 232 6.41 7.54 -7.63
N LEU A 233 7.65 7.41 -8.13
CA LEU A 233 8.59 8.52 -8.24
C LEU A 233 8.07 9.62 -9.19
N ALA A 234 7.40 9.21 -10.28
CA ALA A 234 6.78 10.13 -11.25
C ALA A 234 5.54 10.84 -10.71
N ALA A 235 4.56 10.09 -10.20
CA ALA A 235 3.25 10.62 -9.77
C ALA A 235 3.25 11.31 -8.40
N GLY A 236 4.38 11.34 -7.70
CA GLY A 236 4.54 12.05 -6.43
C GLY A 236 5.70 13.04 -6.52
N PRO A 237 6.91 12.67 -6.06
CA PRO A 237 8.03 13.60 -5.93
C PRO A 237 8.36 14.41 -7.21
N LEU A 238 8.39 13.77 -8.38
CA LEU A 238 8.66 14.50 -9.63
C LEU A 238 7.50 15.43 -10.02
N GLU A 239 6.26 14.96 -9.92
CA GLU A 239 5.08 15.78 -10.19
C GLU A 239 5.05 17.05 -9.33
N ASP A 240 5.28 16.88 -8.03
CA ASP A 240 5.16 17.95 -7.05
C ASP A 240 6.29 18.97 -7.15
N VAL A 241 7.50 18.58 -7.60
CA VAL A 241 8.63 19.51 -7.74
C VAL A 241 8.59 20.31 -9.04
N ILE A 242 7.77 19.91 -10.02
CA ILE A 242 7.66 20.60 -11.30
C ILE A 242 6.85 21.90 -11.14
N SER A 243 7.53 23.03 -11.34
CA SER A 243 6.94 24.36 -11.29
C SER A 243 7.61 25.28 -12.31
N MET A 244 7.09 26.50 -12.46
CA MET A 244 7.77 27.51 -13.29
C MET A 244 9.15 27.91 -12.75
N GLU A 245 9.43 27.67 -11.47
CA GLU A 245 10.73 27.97 -10.86
C GLU A 245 11.76 26.88 -11.16
N THR A 246 11.32 25.63 -11.32
CA THR A 246 12.20 24.47 -11.52
C THR A 246 12.28 24.00 -12.97
N ILE A 247 11.36 24.44 -13.84
CA ILE A 247 11.21 23.92 -15.22
C ILE A 247 12.50 24.00 -16.07
N GLU A 248 13.32 25.05 -15.91
CA GLU A 248 14.59 25.14 -16.66
C GLU A 248 15.59 24.06 -16.23
N ARG A 249 15.59 23.69 -14.94
CA ARG A 249 16.39 22.57 -14.44
C ARG A 249 15.83 21.25 -14.96
N ILE A 250 14.52 21.05 -14.93
CA ILE A 250 13.84 19.87 -15.47
C ILE A 250 14.18 19.66 -16.95
N GLU A 251 14.10 20.71 -17.77
CA GLU A 251 14.46 20.65 -19.20
C GLU A 251 15.92 20.24 -19.41
N ARG A 252 16.84 20.83 -18.62
CA ARG A 252 18.26 20.51 -18.67
C ARG A 252 18.54 19.07 -18.29
N GLU A 253 17.95 18.58 -17.20
CA GLU A 253 18.09 17.18 -16.78
C GLU A 253 17.52 16.23 -17.84
N ALA A 254 16.31 16.49 -18.34
CA ALA A 254 15.69 15.68 -19.39
C ALA A 254 16.52 15.65 -20.69
N SER A 255 17.18 16.75 -21.05
CA SER A 255 18.01 16.82 -22.26
C SER A 255 19.29 15.97 -22.19
N THR A 256 19.77 15.68 -20.99
CA THR A 256 21.06 14.97 -20.76
C THR A 256 20.88 13.58 -20.17
N ASN A 257 19.74 13.31 -19.53
CA ASN A 257 19.43 12.05 -18.88
C ASN A 257 18.15 11.45 -19.47
N ARG A 258 18.32 10.46 -20.36
CA ARG A 258 17.20 9.76 -21.01
C ARG A 258 16.25 9.12 -20.01
N ARG A 259 16.75 8.59 -18.89
CA ARG A 259 15.89 7.94 -17.90
C ARG A 259 15.03 8.95 -17.14
N PHE A 260 15.56 10.15 -16.92
CA PHE A 260 14.79 11.27 -16.38
C PHE A 260 13.74 11.76 -17.38
N HIS A 261 14.10 11.86 -18.66
CA HIS A 261 13.16 12.16 -19.74
C HIS A 261 12.01 11.13 -19.82
N ASP A 262 12.32 9.84 -19.72
CA ASP A 262 11.32 8.77 -19.71
C ASP A 262 10.41 8.81 -18.46
N LEU A 263 10.96 9.23 -17.31
CA LEU A 263 10.19 9.38 -16.07
C LEU A 263 9.12 10.48 -16.16
N LEU A 264 9.40 11.58 -16.89
CA LEU A 264 8.41 12.65 -17.13
C LEU A 264 7.14 12.15 -17.83
N GLY A 265 7.22 11.02 -18.52
CA GLY A 265 6.09 10.35 -19.16
C GLY A 265 4.97 9.94 -18.19
N GLY A 266 5.30 9.71 -16.92
CA GLY A 266 4.35 9.29 -15.89
C GLY A 266 3.81 10.42 -15.00
N VAL A 267 4.12 11.69 -15.30
CA VAL A 267 3.72 12.85 -14.48
C VAL A 267 2.34 13.38 -14.88
N TRP A 268 1.49 13.73 -13.90
CA TRP A 268 0.13 14.19 -14.13
C TRP A 268 -0.06 15.70 -13.92
N TYR A 269 0.37 16.51 -14.88
CA TYR A 269 0.32 17.99 -14.80
C TYR A 269 -0.98 18.64 -15.32
N TYR A 270 -2.14 17.98 -15.19
CA TYR A 270 -3.40 18.49 -15.75
C TYR A 270 -3.90 19.78 -15.09
N ARG A 271 -3.46 20.08 -13.86
CA ARG A 271 -3.77 21.33 -13.14
C ARG A 271 -2.73 22.44 -13.32
N ALA A 272 -1.62 22.17 -13.99
CA ALA A 272 -0.57 23.16 -14.20
C ALA A 272 -1.05 24.36 -15.06
N PRO A 273 -0.45 25.55 -14.90
CA PRO A 273 -0.68 26.68 -15.80
C PRO A 273 -0.34 26.34 -17.25
N ASP A 274 -1.02 26.98 -18.21
CA ASP A 274 -0.89 26.68 -19.64
C ASP A 274 0.55 26.78 -20.16
N GLU A 275 1.33 27.74 -19.63
CA GLU A 275 2.74 27.89 -19.98
C GLU A 275 3.58 26.68 -19.56
N LEU A 276 3.41 26.22 -18.32
CA LEU A 276 4.11 25.05 -17.80
C LEU A 276 3.71 23.78 -18.58
N LYS A 277 2.41 23.62 -18.87
CA LYS A 277 1.89 22.53 -19.69
C LYS A 277 2.52 22.50 -21.07
N ALA A 278 2.59 23.64 -21.76
CA ALA A 278 3.17 23.70 -23.11
C ALA A 278 4.64 23.27 -23.13
N ARG A 279 5.41 23.63 -22.10
CA ARG A 279 6.82 23.21 -21.95
C ARG A 279 6.94 21.71 -21.66
N LEU A 280 6.12 21.19 -20.75
CA LEU A 280 6.10 19.76 -20.44
C LEU A 280 5.63 18.92 -21.62
N ASP A 281 4.62 19.37 -22.36
CA ASP A 281 4.14 18.69 -23.58
C ASP A 281 5.23 18.64 -24.66
N ALA A 282 6.01 19.72 -24.81
CA ALA A 282 7.14 19.75 -25.74
C ALA A 282 8.27 18.79 -25.34
N LEU A 283 8.49 18.59 -24.04
CA LEU A 283 9.45 17.61 -23.53
C LEU A 283 8.96 16.18 -23.67
N VAL A 284 7.76 15.88 -23.18
CA VAL A 284 7.21 14.52 -23.09
C VAL A 284 6.81 13.99 -24.47
N GLY A 285 6.21 14.82 -25.31
CA GLY A 285 5.73 14.42 -26.62
C GLY A 285 4.83 13.18 -26.57
N GLN A 286 5.23 12.11 -27.26
CA GLN A 286 4.50 10.83 -27.30
C GLN A 286 4.85 9.87 -26.16
N ASN A 287 5.75 10.25 -25.23
CA ASN A 287 6.32 9.36 -24.22
C ASN A 287 5.42 9.18 -22.96
N ARG A 288 4.09 9.18 -23.11
CA ARG A 288 3.16 9.06 -21.98
C ARG A 288 2.82 7.58 -21.72
N TRP A 289 2.76 7.18 -20.45
CA TRP A 289 2.34 5.84 -20.04
C TRP A 289 1.60 5.85 -18.70
#